data_AF-A0A1L7WJ95-F1
#
_entry.id   AF-A0A1L7WJ95-F1
#
_cell.length_a   1.000
_cell.length_b   1.000
_cell.length_c   1.000
_cell.angle_alpha   90.00
_cell.angle_beta   90.00
_cell.angle_gamma   90.00
#
_symmetry.space_group_name_H-M   'P 1'
#
loop_
_entity.id
_entity.type
_entity.pdbx_description
1 polymer ?
#
loop_
_entity_poly.entity_id
_entity_poly.type
_entity_poly.pdbx_seq_one_letter_code
_entity_poly.pdbx_strand_id
1 'polypeptide(L)'
;MALAVTPEQLEGRMRLSKTLRQQLENEATQTEETGFPTTIWQTIQSFIPNINHRYTIYNNPIVLFEIDMHDLWYKLMLAGKVTDANDVAQDRLVSMILYARELGTLSRTTTVGDGEPSEEAVTEEGTRIWTDLPYCVRDFRDEWLKSMDLSVKRRANLAALTARMAAVGIGGNDLTANALWLFREMLEIPRRLTRVDLGDEVPVEELLPACFPWLRLCGPKLVKLSFNNHTFPNLDPQLTEPGELARKANIKDPGFSIDRWVFWRQRLKELGRCEHAQLAEGARGLYKNMIRQGLEAGVKIPGEAEYEKRVHAFMQQKIEKFGFGERNMVTSEGFSIYSDED
;
A
#
# COMPACT_ATOMS: atom_id res chain seq x y z
N MET A 1 -2.25 -24.52 -31.73
CA MET A 1 -2.06 -23.13 -32.21
C MET A 1 -2.96 -22.24 -31.39
N ALA A 2 -2.40 -21.33 -30.58
CA ALA A 2 -3.19 -20.24 -30.04
C ALA A 2 -3.80 -19.47 -31.22
N LEU A 3 -5.11 -19.18 -31.17
CA LEU A 3 -5.75 -18.36 -32.19
C LEU A 3 -5.04 -17.00 -32.21
N ALA A 4 -4.68 -16.47 -33.37
CA ALA A 4 -4.19 -15.09 -33.43
C ALA A 4 -5.35 -14.16 -33.04
N VAL A 5 -5.12 -13.21 -32.13
CA VAL A 5 -6.13 -12.17 -31.81
C VAL A 5 -6.31 -11.30 -33.03
N THR A 6 -7.56 -11.13 -33.47
CA THR A 6 -7.83 -10.14 -34.52
C THR A 6 -7.78 -8.73 -33.93
N PRO A 7 -7.33 -7.71 -34.69
CA PRO A 7 -7.36 -6.31 -34.23
C PRO A 7 -8.75 -5.88 -33.74
N GLU A 8 -9.82 -6.37 -34.39
CA GLU A 8 -11.21 -6.10 -34.01
C GLU A 8 -11.58 -6.68 -32.64
N GLN A 9 -11.11 -7.90 -32.31
CA GLN A 9 -11.33 -8.50 -31.00
C GLN A 9 -10.63 -7.71 -29.90
N LEU A 10 -9.39 -7.29 -30.16
CA LEU A 10 -8.62 -6.47 -29.22
C LEU A 10 -9.27 -5.11 -29.01
N GLU A 11 -9.66 -4.42 -30.08
CA GLU A 11 -10.35 -3.14 -30.01
C GLU A 11 -11.70 -3.26 -29.30
N GLY A 12 -12.47 -4.31 -29.59
CA GLY A 12 -13.71 -4.63 -28.90
C GLY A 12 -13.50 -4.80 -27.40
N ARG A 13 -12.45 -5.53 -26.98
CA ARG A 13 -12.13 -5.71 -25.56
C ARG A 13 -11.69 -4.40 -24.90
N MET A 14 -10.85 -3.60 -25.55
CA MET A 14 -10.46 -2.28 -25.04
C MET A 14 -11.64 -1.34 -24.89
N ARG A 15 -12.59 -1.35 -25.83
CA ARG A 15 -13.82 -0.56 -25.75
C ARG A 15 -14.67 -0.97 -24.55
N LEU A 16 -14.85 -2.28 -24.34
CA LEU A 16 -15.56 -2.80 -23.16
C LEU A 16 -14.87 -2.40 -21.86
N SER A 17 -13.54 -2.51 -21.78
CA SER A 17 -12.75 -2.05 -20.64
C SER A 17 -12.99 -0.56 -20.35
N LYS A 18 -12.91 0.30 -21.37
CA LYS A 18 -13.17 1.74 -21.22
C LYS A 18 -14.58 2.03 -20.70
N THR A 19 -15.60 1.40 -21.29
CA THR A 19 -17.00 1.55 -20.85
C THR A 19 -17.18 1.08 -19.40
N LEU A 20 -16.58 -0.06 -19.05
CA LEU A 20 -16.61 -0.60 -17.69
C LEU A 20 -15.99 0.38 -16.69
N ARG A 21 -14.80 0.91 -16.97
CA ARG A 21 -14.13 1.87 -16.08
C ARG A 21 -14.97 3.13 -15.88
N GLN A 22 -15.56 3.66 -16.95
CA GLN A 22 -16.45 4.82 -16.85
C GLN A 22 -17.68 4.55 -15.99
N GLN A 23 -18.31 3.37 -16.13
CA GLN A 23 -19.47 2.99 -15.31
C GLN A 23 -19.09 2.90 -13.83
N LEU A 24 -17.92 2.32 -13.52
CA LEU A 24 -17.45 2.21 -12.15
C LEU A 24 -17.14 3.57 -11.52
N GLU A 25 -16.53 4.51 -12.25
CA GLU A 25 -16.28 5.87 -11.74
C GLU A 25 -17.59 6.63 -11.48
N ASN A 26 -18.60 6.45 -12.34
CA ASN A 26 -19.92 7.03 -12.11
C ASN A 26 -20.56 6.47 -10.84
N GLU A 27 -20.48 5.15 -10.62
CA GLU A 27 -20.96 4.49 -9.41
C GLU A 27 -20.21 4.95 -8.15
N ALA A 28 -18.88 5.07 -8.25
CA ALA A 28 -18.02 5.57 -7.18
C ALA A 28 -18.39 7.02 -6.79
N THR A 29 -18.62 7.87 -7.79
CA THR A 29 -19.03 9.27 -7.58
C THR A 29 -20.40 9.33 -6.91
N GLN A 30 -21.36 8.54 -7.40
CA GLN A 30 -22.69 8.44 -6.78
C GLN A 30 -22.63 7.93 -5.34
N THR A 31 -21.77 6.96 -5.05
CA THR A 31 -21.54 6.43 -3.69
C THR A 31 -21.04 7.54 -2.76
N GLU A 32 -20.10 8.36 -3.22
CA GLU A 32 -19.55 9.48 -2.44
C GLU A 32 -20.61 10.57 -2.19
N GLU A 33 -21.48 10.85 -3.17
CA GLU A 33 -22.55 11.86 -3.06
C GLU A 33 -23.72 11.41 -2.19
N THR A 34 -24.13 10.15 -2.31
CA THR A 34 -25.37 9.63 -1.70
C THR A 34 -25.14 8.81 -0.44
N GLY A 35 -23.92 8.33 -0.21
CA GLY A 35 -23.58 7.40 0.86
C GLY A 35 -24.11 5.97 0.65
N PHE A 36 -24.71 5.66 -0.51
CA PHE A 36 -25.18 4.29 -0.80
C PHE A 36 -23.99 3.33 -0.99
N PRO A 37 -24.07 2.08 -0.51
CA PRO A 37 -22.99 1.13 -0.66
C PRO A 37 -22.69 0.83 -2.13
N THR A 38 -21.42 0.88 -2.50
CA THR A 38 -20.98 0.47 -3.83
C THR A 38 -21.08 -1.06 -4.01
N THR A 39 -21.48 -1.46 -5.22
CA THR A 39 -21.48 -2.85 -5.70
C THR A 39 -20.13 -3.27 -6.28
N ILE A 40 -19.15 -2.37 -6.41
CA ILE A 40 -17.82 -2.64 -6.99
C ILE A 40 -17.19 -3.91 -6.38
N TRP A 41 -17.36 -4.12 -5.07
CA TRP A 41 -16.94 -5.32 -4.33
C TRP A 41 -17.46 -6.64 -4.92
N GLN A 42 -18.76 -6.68 -5.24
CA GLN A 42 -19.39 -7.86 -5.83
C GLN A 42 -18.84 -8.09 -7.24
N THR A 43 -18.57 -7.02 -7.97
CA THR A 43 -17.95 -7.12 -9.30
C THR A 43 -16.55 -7.69 -9.22
N ILE A 44 -15.72 -7.29 -8.25
CA ILE A 44 -14.37 -7.86 -8.05
C ILE A 44 -14.45 -9.36 -7.72
N GLN A 45 -15.32 -9.72 -6.77
CA GLN A 45 -15.47 -11.10 -6.31
C GLN A 45 -15.92 -12.05 -7.43
N SER A 46 -16.74 -11.56 -8.36
CA SER A 46 -17.20 -12.32 -9.53
C SER A 46 -16.20 -12.28 -10.71
N PHE A 47 -15.30 -11.31 -10.74
CA PHE A 47 -14.35 -11.13 -11.85
C PHE A 47 -13.27 -12.20 -11.89
N ILE A 48 -12.69 -12.54 -10.73
CA ILE A 48 -11.65 -13.59 -10.61
C ILE A 48 -12.14 -14.95 -11.14
N PRO A 49 -13.28 -15.52 -10.67
CA PRO A 49 -13.77 -16.78 -11.20
C PRO A 49 -14.19 -16.67 -12.67
N ASN A 50 -14.62 -15.50 -13.14
CA ASN A 50 -14.94 -15.27 -14.55
C ASN A 50 -13.69 -15.35 -15.45
N ILE A 51 -12.56 -14.77 -15.02
CA ILE A 51 -11.28 -14.91 -15.72
C ILE A 51 -10.89 -16.38 -15.81
N ASN A 52 -10.96 -17.12 -14.69
CA ASN A 52 -10.65 -18.56 -14.67
C ASN A 52 -11.52 -19.35 -15.63
N HIS A 53 -12.82 -19.18 -15.55
CA HIS A 53 -13.78 -19.87 -16.40
C HIS A 53 -13.54 -19.56 -17.88
N ARG A 54 -13.30 -18.29 -18.22
CA ARG A 54 -13.07 -17.91 -19.61
C ARG A 54 -11.74 -18.45 -20.15
N TYR A 55 -10.68 -18.46 -19.36
CA TYR A 55 -9.38 -18.98 -19.77
C TYR A 55 -9.39 -20.50 -19.94
N THR A 56 -10.04 -21.20 -19.03
CA THR A 56 -10.09 -22.68 -19.03
C THR A 56 -10.97 -23.23 -20.14
N ILE A 57 -12.09 -22.58 -20.46
CA ILE A 57 -13.06 -23.10 -21.44
C ILE A 57 -12.80 -22.56 -22.85
N TYR A 58 -12.48 -21.27 -22.97
CA TYR A 58 -12.29 -20.67 -24.28
C TYR A 58 -10.81 -20.65 -24.64
N ASN A 59 -10.48 -21.07 -25.86
CA ASN A 59 -9.12 -21.00 -26.41
C ASN A 59 -8.73 -19.56 -26.83
N ASN A 60 -9.08 -18.59 -26.00
CA ASN A 60 -8.79 -17.18 -26.22
C ASN A 60 -7.30 -16.91 -25.93
N PRO A 61 -6.67 -15.96 -26.64
CA PRO A 61 -5.26 -15.64 -26.42
C PRO A 61 -5.05 -14.84 -25.13
N ILE A 62 -3.84 -14.96 -24.55
CA ILE A 62 -3.53 -14.39 -23.23
C ILE A 62 -3.69 -12.87 -23.17
N VAL A 63 -3.35 -12.15 -24.24
CA VAL A 63 -3.45 -10.67 -24.31
C VAL A 63 -4.85 -10.14 -24.01
N LEU A 64 -5.91 -10.91 -24.29
CA LEU A 64 -7.28 -10.51 -23.91
C LEU A 64 -7.52 -10.55 -22.39
N PHE A 65 -6.83 -11.47 -21.70
CA PHE A 65 -6.88 -11.58 -20.24
C PHE A 65 -5.94 -10.58 -19.56
N GLU A 66 -4.89 -10.11 -20.23
CA GLU A 66 -4.05 -9.03 -19.71
C GLU A 66 -4.86 -7.72 -19.54
N ILE A 67 -5.77 -7.42 -20.48
CA ILE A 67 -6.74 -6.32 -20.33
C ILE A 67 -7.61 -6.53 -19.09
N ASP A 68 -8.02 -7.76 -18.83
CA ASP A 68 -8.85 -8.11 -17.68
C ASP A 68 -8.07 -7.94 -16.38
N MET A 69 -6.79 -8.29 -16.35
CA MET A 69 -5.93 -8.06 -15.19
C MET A 69 -5.83 -6.57 -14.86
N HIS A 70 -5.63 -5.72 -15.86
CA HIS A 70 -5.64 -4.27 -15.67
C HIS A 70 -6.99 -3.75 -15.16
N ASP A 71 -8.11 -4.29 -15.66
CA ASP A 71 -9.45 -3.91 -15.17
C ASP A 71 -9.70 -4.38 -13.74
N LEU A 72 -9.17 -5.55 -13.35
CA LEU A 72 -9.24 -6.05 -11.98
C LEU A 72 -8.49 -5.13 -11.00
N TRP A 73 -7.25 -4.74 -11.34
CA TRP A 73 -6.48 -3.82 -10.49
C TRP A 73 -7.14 -2.45 -10.41
N TYR A 74 -7.66 -1.94 -11.52
CA TYR A 74 -8.43 -0.70 -11.54
C TYR A 74 -9.64 -0.76 -10.62
N LYS A 75 -10.44 -1.84 -10.68
CA LYS A 75 -11.60 -2.05 -9.79
C LYS A 75 -11.19 -2.06 -8.32
N LEU A 76 -10.11 -2.78 -7.98
CA LEU A 76 -9.58 -2.86 -6.63
C LEU A 76 -9.13 -1.49 -6.11
N MET A 77 -8.39 -0.72 -6.92
CA MET A 77 -7.96 0.63 -6.56
C MET A 77 -9.15 1.57 -6.36
N LEU A 78 -10.16 1.50 -7.24
CA LEU A 78 -11.35 2.33 -7.14
C LEU A 78 -12.18 2.00 -5.90
N ALA A 79 -12.41 0.71 -5.62
CA ALA A 79 -13.04 0.26 -4.38
C ALA A 79 -12.25 0.75 -3.16
N GLY A 80 -10.92 0.64 -3.21
CA GLY A 80 -10.02 1.14 -2.18
C GLY A 80 -10.19 2.63 -1.92
N LYS A 81 -10.26 3.46 -2.97
CA LYS A 81 -10.41 4.92 -2.87
C LYS A 81 -11.73 5.37 -2.24
N VAL A 82 -12.84 4.68 -2.53
CA VAL A 82 -14.18 5.07 -2.01
C VAL A 82 -14.48 4.49 -0.62
N THR A 83 -13.67 3.54 -0.16
CA THR A 83 -13.84 2.88 1.14
C THR A 83 -13.00 3.58 2.19
N ASP A 84 -13.59 3.91 3.34
CA ASP A 84 -12.86 4.63 4.39
C ASP A 84 -11.58 3.87 4.82
N ALA A 85 -10.49 4.60 5.04
CA ALA A 85 -9.19 4.06 5.40
C ALA A 85 -9.21 3.17 6.66
N ASN A 86 -10.14 3.42 7.58
CA ASN A 86 -10.29 2.65 8.82
C ASN A 86 -11.37 1.56 8.73
N ASP A 87 -12.10 1.47 7.63
CA ASP A 87 -13.12 0.44 7.44
C ASP A 87 -12.47 -0.95 7.27
N VAL A 88 -13.05 -1.95 7.93
CA VAL A 88 -12.66 -3.36 7.80
C VAL A 88 -12.87 -3.90 6.39
N ALA A 89 -13.71 -3.25 5.58
CA ALA A 89 -13.86 -3.56 4.18
C ALA A 89 -12.52 -3.49 3.43
N GLN A 90 -11.61 -2.58 3.80
CA GLN A 90 -10.25 -2.53 3.21
C GLN A 90 -9.52 -3.87 3.30
N ASP A 91 -9.64 -4.59 4.42
CA ASP A 91 -9.04 -5.91 4.61
C ASP A 91 -9.68 -6.97 3.71
N ARG A 92 -10.96 -6.81 3.36
CA ARG A 92 -11.65 -7.67 2.42
C ARG A 92 -11.09 -7.55 1.00
N LEU A 93 -10.67 -6.36 0.54
CA LEU A 93 -10.01 -6.19 -0.79
C LEU A 93 -8.70 -6.98 -0.83
N VAL A 94 -7.90 -6.83 0.22
CA VAL A 94 -6.62 -7.51 0.36
C VAL A 94 -6.83 -9.03 0.37
N SER A 95 -7.83 -9.49 1.10
CA SER A 95 -8.19 -10.92 1.16
C SER A 95 -8.62 -11.46 -0.20
N MET A 96 -9.30 -10.67 -1.05
CA MET A 96 -9.64 -11.09 -2.42
C MET A 96 -8.40 -11.26 -3.31
N ILE A 97 -7.38 -10.40 -3.15
CA ILE A 97 -6.11 -10.51 -3.88
C ILE A 97 -5.32 -11.74 -3.40
N LEU A 98 -5.27 -11.95 -2.09
CA LEU A 98 -4.65 -13.15 -1.52
C LEU A 98 -5.37 -14.42 -2.01
N TYR A 99 -6.71 -14.43 -1.97
CA TYR A 99 -7.49 -15.53 -2.54
C TYR A 99 -7.13 -15.79 -4.01
N ALA A 100 -7.04 -14.75 -4.85
CA ALA A 100 -6.62 -14.89 -6.23
C ALA A 100 -5.24 -15.54 -6.33
N ARG A 101 -4.26 -15.09 -5.53
CA ARG A 101 -2.90 -15.67 -5.49
C ARG A 101 -2.90 -17.14 -5.07
N GLU A 102 -3.71 -17.50 -4.08
CA GLU A 102 -3.81 -18.86 -3.56
C GLU A 102 -4.56 -19.83 -4.51
N LEU A 103 -5.22 -19.33 -5.57
CA LEU A 103 -5.71 -20.20 -6.65
C LEU A 103 -4.58 -20.88 -7.42
N GLY A 104 -3.34 -20.41 -7.27
CA GLY A 104 -2.17 -21.00 -7.88
C GLY A 104 -2.11 -20.79 -9.40
N THR A 105 -1.33 -21.62 -10.08
CA THR A 105 -1.13 -21.47 -11.52
C THR A 105 -2.42 -21.79 -12.29
N LEU A 106 -2.91 -20.80 -13.04
CA LEU A 106 -4.03 -20.97 -13.95
C LEU A 106 -3.54 -21.67 -15.22
N SER A 107 -4.17 -22.79 -15.57
CA SER A 107 -3.84 -23.55 -16.77
C SER A 107 -5.10 -24.07 -17.46
N ARG A 108 -4.97 -24.42 -18.75
CA ARG A 108 -6.04 -25.05 -19.53
C ARG A 108 -5.54 -26.33 -20.20
N THR A 109 -6.44 -27.31 -20.33
CA THR A 109 -6.13 -28.54 -21.05
C THR A 109 -6.16 -28.28 -22.55
N THR A 110 -5.07 -28.58 -23.24
CA THR A 110 -5.01 -28.54 -24.71
C THR A 110 -5.10 -29.97 -25.24
N THR A 111 -5.97 -30.24 -26.21
CA THR A 111 -6.24 -31.60 -26.70
C THR A 111 -5.19 -32.11 -27.71
N VAL A 112 -3.91 -31.76 -27.54
CA VAL A 112 -2.85 -32.05 -28.52
C VAL A 112 -1.88 -33.11 -27.99
N GLY A 113 -2.23 -34.40 -28.13
CA GLY A 113 -1.33 -35.55 -28.00
C GLY A 113 -1.51 -36.44 -26.75
N ASP A 114 -0.92 -37.64 -26.79
CA ASP A 114 -0.99 -38.73 -25.78
C ASP A 114 -0.19 -38.46 -24.48
N GLY A 115 -0.13 -37.21 -24.03
CA GLY A 115 0.31 -36.80 -22.69
C GLY A 115 -0.62 -35.69 -22.22
N GLU A 116 -0.73 -35.39 -20.92
CA GLU A 116 -1.59 -34.27 -20.48
C GLU A 116 -0.95 -32.92 -20.85
N PRO A 117 -1.40 -32.21 -21.91
CA PRO A 117 -0.74 -31.00 -22.34
C PRO A 117 -1.50 -29.83 -21.69
N SER A 118 -0.98 -29.34 -20.57
CA SER A 118 -1.49 -28.18 -19.84
C SER A 118 -0.79 -26.91 -20.33
N GLU A 119 -1.55 -25.94 -20.83
CA GLU A 119 -1.03 -24.61 -21.16
C GLU A 119 -1.24 -23.66 -19.99
N GLU A 120 -0.16 -23.09 -19.46
CA GLU A 120 -0.21 -22.11 -18.37
C GLU A 120 -0.58 -20.71 -18.87
N ALA A 121 -1.34 -19.98 -18.05
CA ALA A 121 -1.69 -18.59 -18.29
C ALA A 121 -0.52 -17.66 -17.96
N VAL A 122 0.43 -17.59 -18.89
CA VAL A 122 1.63 -16.76 -18.81
C VAL A 122 1.49 -15.56 -19.75
N THR A 123 1.63 -14.35 -19.20
CA THR A 123 1.56 -13.08 -19.95
C THR A 123 2.73 -12.95 -20.94
N GLU A 124 2.65 -11.96 -21.82
CA GLU A 124 3.77 -11.60 -22.71
C GLU A 124 5.05 -11.21 -21.94
N GLU A 125 4.93 -10.77 -20.69
CA GLU A 125 6.04 -10.45 -19.79
C GLU A 125 6.59 -11.69 -19.04
N GLY A 126 6.07 -12.88 -19.31
CA GLY A 126 6.53 -14.13 -18.69
C GLY A 126 6.02 -14.34 -17.26
N THR A 127 4.97 -13.61 -16.84
CA THR A 127 4.40 -13.70 -15.48
C THR A 127 3.09 -14.47 -15.46
N ARG A 128 2.84 -15.26 -14.40
CA ARG A 128 1.64 -16.10 -14.26
C ARG A 128 0.51 -15.32 -13.61
N ILE A 129 -0.69 -15.37 -14.21
CA ILE A 129 -1.85 -14.52 -13.88
C ILE A 129 -2.23 -14.45 -12.39
N TRP A 130 -2.09 -15.54 -11.63
CA TRP A 130 -2.42 -15.55 -10.19
C TRP A 130 -1.20 -15.65 -9.29
N THR A 131 -0.25 -16.49 -9.64
CA THR A 131 0.93 -16.71 -8.80
C THR A 131 1.76 -15.43 -8.67
N ASP A 132 1.96 -14.72 -9.78
CA ASP A 132 2.86 -13.57 -9.83
C ASP A 132 2.09 -12.23 -9.81
N LEU A 133 0.75 -12.25 -9.89
CA LEU A 133 -0.14 -11.09 -9.90
C LEU A 133 0.33 -10.01 -10.90
N PRO A 134 0.37 -10.33 -12.21
CA PRO A 134 0.97 -9.47 -13.22
C PRO A 134 0.32 -8.10 -13.21
N TYR A 135 1.13 -7.07 -13.48
CA TYR A 135 0.72 -5.67 -13.54
C TYR A 135 0.26 -5.04 -12.21
N CYS A 136 -0.03 -5.81 -11.16
CA CYS A 136 -0.57 -5.28 -9.90
C CYS A 136 0.28 -4.14 -9.34
N VAL A 137 1.59 -4.36 -9.23
CA VAL A 137 2.53 -3.34 -8.73
C VAL A 137 2.63 -2.15 -9.67
N ARG A 138 2.65 -2.38 -10.99
CA ARG A 138 2.76 -1.34 -12.01
C ARG A 138 1.54 -0.43 -12.00
N ASP A 139 0.34 -1.01 -12.03
CA ASP A 139 -0.91 -0.26 -12.07
C ASP A 139 -1.12 0.57 -10.80
N PHE A 140 -0.80 0.02 -9.63
CA PHE A 140 -0.83 0.79 -8.38
C PHE A 140 0.17 1.94 -8.40
N ARG A 141 1.38 1.72 -8.92
CA ARG A 141 2.39 2.78 -9.04
C ARG A 141 1.93 3.89 -9.98
N ASP A 142 1.40 3.54 -11.13
CA ASP A 142 0.90 4.51 -12.12
C ASP A 142 -0.26 5.34 -11.57
N GLU A 143 -1.08 4.74 -10.69
CA GLU A 143 -2.12 5.43 -9.95
C GLU A 143 -1.54 6.37 -8.88
N TRP A 144 -0.52 5.94 -8.14
CA TRP A 144 0.16 6.76 -7.14
C TRP A 144 0.83 8.00 -7.75
N LEU A 145 1.39 7.89 -8.96
CA LEU A 145 1.95 9.02 -9.70
C LEU A 145 0.92 10.13 -10.00
N LYS A 146 -0.38 9.77 -10.04
CA LYS A 146 -1.50 10.69 -10.25
C LYS A 146 -2.22 11.06 -8.95
N SER A 147 -1.75 10.56 -7.81
CA SER A 147 -2.46 10.70 -6.54
C SER A 147 -2.53 12.12 -5.99
N MET A 148 -1.75 13.05 -6.56
CA MET A 148 -1.85 14.48 -6.25
C MET A 148 -3.19 15.07 -6.71
N ASP A 149 -3.78 14.52 -7.78
CA ASP A 149 -5.10 14.94 -8.31
C ASP A 149 -6.27 14.39 -7.48
N LEU A 150 -6.00 13.44 -6.58
CA LEU A 150 -7.01 12.87 -5.69
C LEU A 150 -7.33 13.82 -4.54
N SER A 151 -8.59 13.78 -4.10
CA SER A 151 -8.99 14.39 -2.83
C SER A 151 -8.22 13.77 -1.66
N VAL A 152 -8.06 14.53 -0.58
CA VAL A 152 -7.41 14.09 0.67
C VAL A 152 -7.95 12.72 1.13
N LYS A 153 -9.27 12.55 1.08
CA LYS A 153 -9.94 11.32 1.48
C LYS A 153 -9.60 10.15 0.56
N ARG A 154 -9.77 10.30 -0.76
CA ARG A 154 -9.45 9.22 -1.73
C ARG A 154 -7.97 8.83 -1.67
N ARG A 155 -7.06 9.78 -1.48
CA ARG A 155 -5.62 9.53 -1.30
C ARG A 155 -5.33 8.74 -0.03
N ALA A 156 -5.93 9.12 1.10
CA ALA A 156 -5.77 8.40 2.37
C ALA A 156 -6.34 6.97 2.32
N ASN A 157 -7.47 6.81 1.65
CA ASN A 157 -8.11 5.51 1.44
C ASN A 157 -7.27 4.59 0.54
N LEU A 158 -6.71 5.12 -0.57
CA LEU A 158 -5.76 4.39 -1.41
C LEU A 158 -4.49 4.01 -0.64
N ALA A 159 -3.99 4.90 0.23
CA ALA A 159 -2.88 4.61 1.14
C ALA A 159 -3.18 3.44 2.06
N ALA A 160 -4.39 3.38 2.62
CA ALA A 160 -4.79 2.27 3.47
C ALA A 160 -4.80 0.94 2.73
N LEU A 161 -5.41 0.87 1.54
CA LEU A 161 -5.40 -0.34 0.73
C LEU A 161 -3.96 -0.78 0.40
N THR A 162 -3.16 0.14 -0.15
CA THR A 162 -1.81 -0.15 -0.63
C THR A 162 -0.88 -0.56 0.53
N ALA A 163 -1.01 0.10 1.69
CA ALA A 163 -0.24 -0.24 2.89
C ALA A 163 -0.56 -1.65 3.40
N ARG A 164 -1.84 -2.05 3.41
CA ARG A 164 -2.24 -3.42 3.82
C ARG A 164 -1.71 -4.45 2.84
N MET A 165 -1.82 -4.20 1.54
CA MET A 165 -1.26 -5.09 0.51
C MET A 165 0.24 -5.28 0.71
N ALA A 166 0.99 -4.19 0.89
CA ALA A 166 2.43 -4.25 1.11
C ALA A 166 2.80 -4.97 2.42
N ALA A 167 2.00 -4.79 3.48
CA ALA A 167 2.22 -5.42 4.78
C ALA A 167 2.09 -6.95 4.72
N VAL A 168 1.14 -7.48 3.94
CA VAL A 168 0.95 -8.93 3.74
C VAL A 168 1.82 -9.51 2.61
N GLY A 169 2.70 -8.70 2.02
CA GLY A 169 3.67 -9.14 1.02
C GLY A 169 3.14 -9.20 -0.43
N ILE A 170 1.95 -8.66 -0.72
CA ILE A 170 1.49 -8.52 -2.10
C ILE A 170 2.41 -7.53 -2.83
N GLY A 171 2.91 -7.93 -4.00
CA GLY A 171 3.84 -7.11 -4.79
C GLY A 171 5.25 -7.01 -4.17
N GLY A 172 5.60 -7.87 -3.22
CA GLY A 172 6.94 -7.90 -2.61
C GLY A 172 7.31 -6.59 -1.93
N ASN A 173 8.54 -6.12 -2.15
CA ASN A 173 8.98 -4.82 -1.65
C ASN A 173 8.59 -3.68 -2.60
N ASP A 174 8.38 -3.94 -3.89
CA ASP A 174 8.17 -2.90 -4.90
C ASP A 174 6.93 -2.05 -4.63
N LEU A 175 5.89 -2.62 -4.02
CA LEU A 175 4.69 -1.85 -3.65
C LEU A 175 4.98 -0.79 -2.57
N THR A 176 6.04 -0.97 -1.77
CA THR A 176 6.48 0.02 -0.76
C THR A 176 7.13 1.25 -1.38
N ALA A 177 7.50 1.22 -2.67
CA ALA A 177 7.98 2.40 -3.37
C ALA A 177 6.92 3.53 -3.39
N ASN A 178 5.63 3.19 -3.30
CA ASN A 178 4.55 4.17 -3.18
C ASN A 178 4.60 4.94 -1.85
N ALA A 179 4.97 4.27 -0.74
CA ALA A 179 5.23 4.94 0.54
C ALA A 179 6.46 5.85 0.46
N LEU A 180 7.52 5.36 -0.19
CA LEU A 180 8.75 6.12 -0.38
C LEU A 180 8.47 7.43 -1.13
N TRP A 181 7.74 7.33 -2.24
CA TRP A 181 7.31 8.48 -3.02
C TRP A 181 6.48 9.44 -2.17
N LEU A 182 5.46 8.96 -1.45
CA LEU A 182 4.61 9.80 -0.62
C LEU A 182 5.39 10.52 0.51
N PHE A 183 6.31 9.83 1.17
CA PHE A 183 7.16 10.42 2.21
C PHE A 183 8.14 11.44 1.65
N ARG A 184 8.71 11.17 0.47
CA ARG A 184 9.51 12.16 -0.27
C ARG A 184 8.68 13.41 -0.54
N GLU A 185 7.49 13.25 -1.11
CA GLU A 185 6.62 14.38 -1.46
C GLU A 185 6.23 15.20 -0.23
N MET A 186 5.90 14.57 0.90
CA MET A 186 5.49 15.27 2.13
C MET A 186 6.66 15.88 2.91
N LEU A 187 7.78 15.15 3.04
CA LEU A 187 8.83 15.45 4.03
C LEU A 187 10.12 15.97 3.41
N GLU A 188 10.37 15.69 2.13
CA GLU A 188 11.63 16.03 1.47
C GLU A 188 11.50 17.07 0.37
N ILE A 189 10.29 17.30 -0.17
CA ILE A 189 10.02 18.38 -1.10
C ILE A 189 9.57 19.64 -0.33
N PRO A 190 10.16 20.82 -0.57
CA PRO A 190 9.67 22.07 0.00
C PRO A 190 8.25 22.33 -0.51
N ARG A 191 7.28 22.29 0.40
CA ARG A 191 5.85 22.52 0.12
C ARG A 191 5.26 23.49 1.13
N ARG A 192 4.16 24.12 0.75
CA ARG A 192 3.33 24.90 1.69
C ARG A 192 2.79 23.98 2.79
N LEU A 193 2.71 24.51 4.01
CA LEU A 193 2.20 23.74 5.15
C LEU A 193 0.69 23.54 5.07
N THR A 194 -0.03 24.61 4.75
CA THR A 194 -1.49 24.65 4.67
C THR A 194 -1.98 25.28 3.38
N ARG A 195 -3.24 25.01 3.01
CA ARG A 195 -3.91 25.64 1.89
C ARG A 195 -4.27 27.08 2.28
N VAL A 196 -3.73 28.04 1.53
CA VAL A 196 -4.02 29.48 1.71
C VAL A 196 -4.83 30.03 0.52
N ASP A 197 -4.59 29.50 -0.69
CA ASP A 197 -5.26 29.87 -1.95
C ASP A 197 -5.62 28.63 -2.78
N LEU A 198 -6.36 28.82 -3.89
CA LEU A 198 -6.63 27.81 -4.94
C LEU A 198 -5.40 27.50 -5.81
N GLY A 199 -4.21 27.44 -5.23
CA GLY A 199 -3.01 27.03 -5.95
C GLY A 199 -3.04 25.53 -6.28
N ASP A 200 -2.40 25.14 -7.38
CA ASP A 200 -2.35 23.75 -7.85
C ASP A 200 -1.45 22.84 -6.98
N GLU A 201 -0.61 23.41 -6.11
CA GLU A 201 0.28 22.64 -5.24
C GLU A 201 -0.45 22.09 -4.02
N VAL A 202 -0.44 20.76 -3.88
CA VAL A 202 -0.94 20.07 -2.68
C VAL A 202 -0.06 20.37 -1.46
N PRO A 203 -0.62 20.95 -0.37
CA PRO A 203 0.13 21.28 0.84
C PRO A 203 0.40 20.05 1.71
N VAL A 204 1.33 20.18 2.66
CA VAL A 204 1.73 19.11 3.59
C VAL A 204 0.55 18.57 4.39
N GLU A 205 -0.37 19.44 4.84
CA GLU A 205 -1.54 19.01 5.63
C GLU A 205 -2.46 18.04 4.88
N GLU A 206 -2.50 18.10 3.55
CA GLU A 206 -3.33 17.25 2.71
C GLU A 206 -2.67 15.91 2.36
N LEU A 207 -1.34 15.84 2.44
CA LEU A 207 -0.59 14.59 2.26
C LEU A 207 -0.54 13.77 3.55
N LEU A 208 -0.57 14.45 4.70
CA LEU A 208 -0.40 13.86 6.02
C LEU A 208 -1.36 12.68 6.29
N PRO A 209 -2.67 12.76 5.99
CA PRO A 209 -3.60 11.64 6.22
C PRO A 209 -3.21 10.36 5.48
N ALA A 210 -2.60 10.46 4.29
CA ALA A 210 -2.16 9.31 3.52
C ALA A 210 -0.89 8.65 4.09
N CYS A 211 -0.09 9.37 4.87
CA CYS A 211 1.10 8.80 5.52
C CYS A 211 0.76 7.90 6.72
N PHE A 212 -0.38 8.14 7.39
CA PHE A 212 -0.78 7.39 8.58
C PHE A 212 -0.96 5.89 8.34
N PRO A 213 -1.73 5.44 7.32
CA PRO A 213 -1.91 4.01 7.08
C PRO A 213 -0.60 3.29 6.80
N TRP A 214 0.33 3.91 6.06
CA TRP A 214 1.65 3.32 5.78
C TRP A 214 2.44 3.02 7.05
N LEU A 215 2.55 4.00 7.96
CA LEU A 215 3.27 3.79 9.21
C LEU A 215 2.53 2.86 10.17
N ARG A 216 1.20 2.92 10.21
CA ARG A 216 0.39 2.09 11.12
C ARG A 216 0.36 0.63 10.70
N LEU A 217 0.26 0.34 9.41
CA LEU A 217 -0.04 -0.99 8.89
C LEU A 217 1.20 -1.68 8.31
N CYS A 218 2.09 -0.91 7.69
CA CYS A 218 3.29 -1.41 7.00
C CYS A 218 4.59 -0.92 7.66
N GLY A 219 4.49 -0.15 8.75
CA GLY A 219 5.63 0.48 9.41
C GLY A 219 6.79 -0.46 9.76
N PRO A 220 6.57 -1.68 10.30
CA PRO A 220 7.66 -2.59 10.63
C PRO A 220 8.42 -3.08 9.38
N LYS A 221 7.74 -3.18 8.23
CA LYS A 221 8.38 -3.51 6.95
C LYS A 221 9.17 -2.31 6.43
N LEU A 222 8.59 -1.11 6.44
CA LEU A 222 9.27 0.10 5.97
C LEU A 222 10.56 0.39 6.74
N VAL A 223 10.54 0.27 8.08
CA VAL A 223 11.75 0.50 8.89
C VAL A 223 12.84 -0.55 8.64
N LYS A 224 12.46 -1.83 8.40
CA LYS A 224 13.42 -2.88 8.02
C LYS A 224 14.06 -2.58 6.66
N LEU A 225 13.28 -2.09 5.69
CA LEU A 225 13.81 -1.67 4.39
C LEU A 225 14.79 -0.49 4.55
N SER A 226 14.45 0.50 5.37
CA SER A 226 15.36 1.61 5.71
C SER A 226 16.64 1.13 6.40
N PHE A 227 16.52 0.24 7.39
CA PHE A 227 17.68 -0.31 8.10
C PHE A 227 18.63 -1.08 7.16
N ASN A 228 18.07 -1.78 6.18
CA ASN A 228 18.83 -2.55 5.19
C ASN A 228 19.28 -1.73 3.98
N ASN A 229 19.05 -0.40 3.96
CA ASN A 229 19.34 0.49 2.83
C ASN A 229 18.78 -0.04 1.50
N HIS A 230 17.52 -0.48 1.49
CA HIS A 230 16.90 -1.12 0.34
C HIS A 230 16.70 -0.15 -0.84
N THR A 231 17.25 -0.52 -1.99
CA THR A 231 17.11 0.20 -3.26
C THR A 231 16.16 -0.52 -4.22
N PHE A 232 15.66 0.20 -5.21
CA PHE A 232 14.78 -0.34 -6.25
C PHE A 232 15.40 -0.16 -7.64
N PRO A 233 16.26 -1.08 -8.09
CA PRO A 233 17.08 -0.87 -9.29
C PRO A 233 16.27 -0.75 -10.59
N ASN A 234 15.07 -1.32 -10.63
CA ASN A 234 14.22 -1.35 -11.83
C ASN A 234 13.16 -0.22 -11.85
N LEU A 235 13.25 0.73 -10.91
CA LEU A 235 12.30 1.85 -10.82
C LEU A 235 12.90 3.14 -11.34
N ASP A 236 12.03 4.02 -11.83
CA ASP A 236 12.42 5.37 -12.20
C ASP A 236 13.12 6.07 -11.00
N PRO A 237 14.32 6.64 -11.19
CA PRO A 237 14.97 7.45 -10.18
C PRO A 237 14.06 8.52 -9.57
N GLN A 238 13.12 9.10 -10.31
CA GLN A 238 12.19 10.10 -9.78
C GLN A 238 11.33 9.59 -8.61
N LEU A 239 11.09 8.28 -8.54
CA LEU A 239 10.34 7.63 -7.46
C LEU A 239 11.20 7.33 -6.23
N THR A 240 12.51 7.16 -6.42
CA THR A 240 13.40 6.58 -5.40
C THR A 240 14.40 7.59 -4.86
N GLU A 241 14.76 8.60 -5.64
CA GLU A 241 15.75 9.62 -5.30
C GLU A 241 15.27 10.53 -4.16
N PRO A 242 16.17 10.99 -3.28
CA PRO A 242 15.83 11.95 -2.24
C PRO A 242 15.32 13.29 -2.80
N GLY A 243 14.35 13.87 -2.11
CA GLY A 243 13.85 15.22 -2.34
C GLY A 243 14.87 16.30 -1.99
N GLU A 244 14.56 17.55 -2.34
CA GLU A 244 15.49 18.68 -2.21
C GLU A 244 15.96 18.91 -0.77
N LEU A 245 15.06 18.82 0.22
CA LEU A 245 15.40 19.03 1.63
C LEU A 245 16.33 17.92 2.16
N ALA A 246 16.11 16.68 1.76
CA ALA A 246 16.99 15.56 2.13
C ALA A 246 18.37 15.68 1.47
N ARG A 247 18.42 16.07 0.19
CA ARG A 247 19.69 16.36 -0.51
C ARG A 247 20.47 17.50 0.14
N LYS A 248 19.79 18.56 0.58
CA LYS A 248 20.40 19.66 1.36
C LYS A 248 20.97 19.19 2.70
N ALA A 249 20.41 18.13 3.28
CA ALA A 249 20.95 17.45 4.46
C ALA A 249 22.04 16.40 4.12
N ASN A 250 22.57 16.42 2.89
CA ASN A 250 23.60 15.52 2.37
C ASN A 250 23.18 14.03 2.30
N ILE A 251 21.87 13.76 2.20
CA ILE A 251 21.35 12.41 1.97
C ILE A 251 21.24 12.19 0.46
N LYS A 252 21.95 11.19 -0.05
CA LYS A 252 22.09 10.94 -1.50
C LYS A 252 21.62 9.56 -1.92
N ASP A 253 21.43 8.64 -0.97
CA ASP A 253 21.07 7.26 -1.31
C ASP A 253 19.64 7.17 -1.83
N PRO A 254 19.41 6.57 -3.02
CA PRO A 254 18.08 6.28 -3.50
C PRO A 254 17.43 5.17 -2.67
N GLY A 255 16.09 5.09 -2.71
CA GLY A 255 15.36 4.06 -2.00
C GLY A 255 15.17 4.36 -0.51
N PHE A 256 14.94 3.32 0.27
CA PHE A 256 14.84 3.42 1.72
C PHE A 256 16.25 3.38 2.34
N SER A 257 16.56 4.32 3.22
CA SER A 257 17.79 4.29 4.01
C SER A 257 17.54 4.72 5.45
N ILE A 258 18.47 4.37 6.34
CA ILE A 258 18.41 4.76 7.75
C ILE A 258 18.52 6.28 7.91
N ASP A 259 19.33 6.92 7.07
CA ASP A 259 19.52 8.37 7.09
C ASP A 259 18.25 9.10 6.67
N ARG A 260 17.55 8.62 5.63
CA ARG A 260 16.22 9.14 5.26
C ARG A 260 15.21 8.93 6.38
N TRP A 261 15.18 7.76 7.03
CA TRP A 261 14.28 7.49 8.15
C TRP A 261 14.51 8.45 9.32
N VAL A 262 15.77 8.70 9.69
CA VAL A 262 16.14 9.66 10.74
C VAL A 262 15.74 11.09 10.33
N PHE A 263 16.00 11.46 9.07
CA PHE A 263 15.61 12.76 8.51
C PHE A 263 14.10 12.98 8.55
N TRP A 264 13.29 12.01 8.11
CA TRP A 264 11.83 12.06 8.18
C TRP A 264 11.32 12.26 9.60
N ARG A 265 11.89 11.54 10.58
CA ARG A 265 11.53 11.75 11.99
C ARG A 265 11.86 13.15 12.47
N GLN A 266 13.03 13.68 12.10
CA GLN A 266 13.42 15.05 12.45
C GLN A 266 12.47 16.08 11.79
N ARG A 267 12.10 15.87 10.52
CA ARG A 267 11.14 16.73 9.82
C ARG A 267 9.77 16.72 10.45
N LEU A 268 9.25 15.55 10.84
CA LEU A 268 7.96 15.44 11.54
C LEU A 268 8.00 16.11 12.92
N LYS A 269 9.14 16.08 13.61
CA LYS A 269 9.33 16.79 14.88
C LYS A 269 9.29 18.31 14.70
N GLU A 270 9.83 18.84 13.61
CA GLU A 270 9.74 20.27 13.25
C GLU A 270 8.30 20.66 12.91
N LEU A 271 7.64 19.89 12.04
CA LEU A 271 6.23 20.09 11.70
C LEU A 271 5.33 20.01 12.95
N GLY A 272 5.66 19.14 13.90
CA GLY A 272 4.98 19.03 15.18
C GLY A 272 5.06 20.25 16.09
N ARG A 273 5.85 21.28 15.72
CA ARG A 273 6.00 22.55 16.42
C ARG A 273 5.42 23.75 15.65
N CYS A 274 4.83 23.52 14.47
CA CYS A 274 4.22 24.62 13.71
C CYS A 274 2.98 25.17 14.44
N GLU A 275 2.60 26.40 14.08
CA GLU A 275 1.45 27.10 14.68
C GLU A 275 0.10 26.47 14.29
N HIS A 276 0.05 25.76 13.16
CA HIS A 276 -1.16 25.07 12.70
C HIS A 276 -1.44 23.84 13.56
N ALA A 277 -2.37 23.96 14.52
CA ALA A 277 -2.63 22.95 15.55
C ALA A 277 -2.90 21.54 15.00
N GLN A 278 -3.77 21.42 13.97
CA GLN A 278 -4.14 20.13 13.38
C GLN A 278 -2.95 19.47 12.67
N LEU A 279 -2.22 20.23 11.85
CA LEU A 279 -1.00 19.74 11.19
C LEU A 279 0.05 19.31 12.22
N ALA A 280 0.26 20.13 13.24
CA ALA A 280 1.22 19.84 14.30
C ALA A 280 0.83 18.58 15.08
N GLU A 281 -0.45 18.38 15.37
CA GLU A 281 -0.97 17.17 16.00
C GLU A 281 -0.77 15.93 15.13
N GLY A 282 -1.15 15.99 13.86
CA GLY A 282 -0.93 14.93 12.89
C GLY A 282 0.55 14.56 12.76
N ALA A 283 1.43 15.55 12.67
CA ALA A 283 2.87 15.35 12.55
C ALA A 283 3.47 14.71 13.81
N ARG A 284 3.01 15.11 15.01
CA ARG A 284 3.36 14.44 16.27
C ARG A 284 2.87 12.99 16.30
N GLY A 285 1.69 12.71 15.74
CA GLY A 285 1.15 11.36 15.59
C GLY A 285 2.04 10.47 14.71
N LEU A 286 2.40 10.94 13.52
CA LEU A 286 3.32 10.22 12.62
C LEU A 286 4.70 10.03 13.25
N TYR A 287 5.25 11.06 13.90
CA TYR A 287 6.53 10.99 14.61
C TYR A 287 6.54 9.88 15.66
N LYS A 288 5.49 9.79 16.49
CA LYS A 288 5.32 8.72 17.48
C LYS A 288 5.24 7.34 16.83
N ASN A 289 4.46 7.22 15.75
CA ASN A 289 4.36 5.96 15.01
C ASN A 289 5.73 5.52 14.48
N MET A 290 6.51 6.42 13.86
CA MET A 290 7.83 6.10 13.33
C MET A 290 8.80 5.59 14.39
N ILE A 291 8.80 6.18 15.60
CA ILE A 291 9.67 5.74 16.69
C ILE A 291 9.30 4.33 17.16
N ARG A 292 8.01 4.00 17.16
CA ARG A 292 7.54 2.68 17.59
C ARG A 292 7.92 1.57 16.61
N GLN A 293 8.08 1.88 15.32
CA GLN A 293 8.31 0.85 14.30
C GLN A 293 9.62 0.11 14.48
N GLY A 294 10.71 0.79 14.86
CA GLY A 294 12.02 0.14 15.03
C GLY A 294 11.98 -0.96 16.09
N LEU A 295 11.32 -0.66 17.21
CA LEU A 295 11.10 -1.59 18.31
C LEU A 295 10.24 -2.78 17.90
N GLU A 296 9.10 -2.54 17.25
CA GLU A 296 8.21 -3.61 16.75
C GLU A 296 8.89 -4.49 15.69
N ALA A 297 9.80 -3.91 14.91
CA ALA A 297 10.58 -4.62 13.91
C ALA A 297 11.82 -5.32 14.47
N GLY A 298 12.19 -5.08 15.73
CA GLY A 298 13.41 -5.61 16.34
C GLY A 298 14.70 -4.98 15.81
N VAL A 299 14.66 -3.76 15.27
CA VAL A 299 15.82 -3.04 14.72
C VAL A 299 16.19 -1.85 15.60
N LYS A 300 17.50 -1.65 15.82
CA LYS A 300 18.00 -0.55 16.64
C LYS A 300 18.21 0.70 15.79
N ILE A 301 17.24 1.61 15.81
CA ILE A 301 17.36 2.89 15.12
C ILE A 301 18.01 3.93 16.04
N PRO A 302 18.96 4.75 15.55
CA PRO A 302 19.56 5.82 16.33
C PRO A 302 18.52 6.73 17.00
N GLY A 303 18.71 7.00 18.30
CA GLY A 303 17.87 7.91 19.08
C GLY A 303 16.59 7.31 19.68
N GLU A 304 16.18 6.08 19.32
CA GLU A 304 14.94 5.47 19.87
C GLU A 304 15.09 5.07 21.34
N ALA A 305 16.20 4.44 21.71
CA ALA A 305 16.44 4.03 23.09
C ALA A 305 16.45 5.22 24.08
N GLU A 306 16.94 6.39 23.64
CA GLU A 306 16.92 7.61 24.45
C GLU A 306 15.50 8.20 24.55
N TYR A 307 14.72 8.12 23.47
CA TYR A 307 13.32 8.53 23.49
C TYR A 307 12.49 7.65 24.43
N GLU A 308 12.65 6.32 24.36
CA GLU A 308 11.96 5.38 25.25
C GLU A 308 12.27 5.64 26.72
N LYS A 309 13.55 5.83 27.07
CA LYS A 309 13.95 6.19 28.44
C LYS A 309 13.22 7.42 28.95
N ARG A 310 13.09 8.46 28.12
CA ARG A 310 12.36 9.69 28.48
C ARG A 310 10.87 9.47 28.64
N VAL A 311 10.26 8.67 27.76
CA VAL A 311 8.84 8.32 27.86
C VAL A 311 8.59 7.51 29.13
N HIS A 312 9.41 6.49 29.41
CA HIS A 312 9.32 5.70 30.63
C HIS A 312 9.47 6.56 31.88
N ALA A 313 10.48 7.44 31.93
CA ALA A 313 10.68 8.35 33.06
C ALA A 313 9.48 9.29 33.26
N PHE A 314 8.89 9.81 32.17
CA PHE A 314 7.70 10.65 32.23
C PHE A 314 6.46 9.87 32.71
N MET A 315 6.27 8.64 32.24
CA MET A 315 5.17 7.77 32.68
C MET A 315 5.32 7.43 34.15
N GLN A 316 6.52 7.09 34.61
CA GLN A 316 6.84 6.81 36.01
C GLN A 316 6.53 8.03 36.90
N GLN A 317 6.97 9.22 36.49
CA GLN A 317 6.66 10.47 37.20
C GLN A 317 5.14 10.74 37.25
N LYS A 318 4.40 10.44 36.17
CA LYS A 318 2.94 10.56 36.17
C LYS A 318 2.26 9.54 37.09
N ILE A 319 2.75 8.30 37.13
CA ILE A 319 2.24 7.26 38.02
C ILE A 319 2.45 7.69 39.48
N GLU A 320 3.64 8.16 39.82
CA GLU A 320 3.98 8.67 41.16
C GLU A 320 3.15 9.92 41.54
N LYS A 321 2.90 10.81 40.58
CA LYS A 321 2.16 12.06 40.82
C LYS A 321 0.64 11.90 40.87
N PHE A 322 0.08 10.97 40.10
CA PHE A 322 -1.38 10.82 39.94
C PHE A 322 -1.94 9.54 40.56
N GLY A 323 -1.09 8.68 41.13
CA GLY A 323 -1.53 7.54 41.93
C GLY A 323 -2.50 6.62 41.19
N PHE A 324 -2.13 6.12 40.00
CA PHE A 324 -2.76 4.89 39.52
C PHE A 324 -2.21 3.73 40.34
N GLY A 325 -2.77 3.56 41.54
CA GLY A 325 -2.48 2.45 42.42
C GLY A 325 -2.74 1.14 41.69
N GLU A 326 -1.72 0.30 41.65
CA GLU A 326 -1.77 -1.16 41.60
C GLU A 326 -3.15 -1.77 41.25
N ARG A 327 -3.48 -1.83 39.95
CA ARG A 327 -4.27 -2.96 39.44
C ARG A 327 -3.72 -3.40 38.09
N ASN A 328 -3.15 -4.61 38.12
CA ASN A 328 -2.79 -5.47 37.00
C ASN A 328 -1.56 -5.06 36.18
N MET A 329 -0.39 -5.07 36.83
CA MET A 329 0.78 -5.65 36.18
C MET A 329 0.65 -7.17 36.28
N VAL A 330 -0.01 -7.80 35.31
CA VAL A 330 0.23 -9.21 35.03
C VAL A 330 1.54 -9.26 34.27
N THR A 331 2.61 -9.61 34.99
CA THR A 331 3.89 -9.99 34.42
C THR A 331 3.67 -11.23 33.55
N SER A 332 4.06 -11.14 32.27
CA SER A 332 4.02 -12.25 31.31
C SER A 332 5.17 -13.24 31.58
N GLU A 333 5.24 -13.79 32.78
CA GLU A 333 6.10 -14.93 33.11
C GLU A 333 5.21 -16.12 33.45
N GLY A 334 5.07 -17.03 32.49
CA GLY A 334 4.22 -18.21 32.64
C GLY A 334 3.97 -18.99 31.35
N PHE A 335 5.02 -19.28 30.59
CA PHE A 335 4.99 -20.41 29.64
C PHE A 335 6.19 -21.31 29.95
N SER A 336 5.99 -22.22 30.90
CA SER A 336 6.74 -23.46 31.00
C SER A 336 5.72 -24.55 31.27
N ILE A 337 5.39 -25.33 30.25
CA ILE A 337 4.74 -26.63 30.41
C ILE A 337 5.46 -27.57 29.45
N TYR A 338 6.55 -28.16 29.91
CA TYR A 338 7.06 -29.47 29.49
C TYR A 338 8.10 -29.96 30.51
N SER A 339 7.68 -30.92 31.35
CA SER A 339 8.46 -32.01 31.96
C SER A 339 7.44 -32.84 32.75
N ASP A 340 7.00 -33.97 32.22
CA ASP A 340 7.54 -35.31 32.50
C ASP A 340 7.01 -35.89 33.82
N GLU A 341 6.42 -37.08 33.65
CA GLU A 341 6.29 -38.20 34.60
C GLU A 341 5.34 -38.07 35.80
N ASP A 342 4.20 -38.79 35.69
CA ASP A 342 3.96 -40.03 36.46
C ASP A 342 3.02 -40.97 35.67
#